data_AF-A0A7Z0NHB6-F1
#
_entry.id   AF-A0A7Z0NHB6-F1
#
_cell.length_a   1.000
_cell.length_b   1.000
_cell.length_c   1.000
_cell.angle_alpha   90.00
_cell.angle_beta   90.00
_cell.angle_gamma   90.00
#
_symmetry.space_group_name_H-M   'P 1'
#
loop_
_entity.id
_entity.type
_entity.pdbx_description
1 polymer ?
#
loop_
_entity_poly.entity_id
_entity_poly.type
_entity_poly.pdbx_seq_one_letter_code
_entity_poly.pdbx_strand_id
1 'polypeptide(L)'
;MTPATLHEGTPLKIAILAMGGQGGGVLADWIVDMAEHAGWWAQTTSVPGVAQRTGATIYYLEMIPETVVSSAGRAPVLAMMPTPGDVDVVVAAELMEGGRAIQRGLVTPDRTVLIASSHRSYAIAEKAARGNGIADPDTVISAGRQAARAFHCVDLQALADQAGSVISASLFGALAGSGALPFTRDEYEATIRRGGVGVDASLRAFGLGFDAATRAPHDPGLPDSAPVRAGIPTTSGNPHSQALLDEIRRFPIQAHQMLMAGTQRALEFQDLSYAKEYLAHMRDIHSLDAQFGGPGRDWALTTAAARYVAVAMAYDDVIRVADLKTRQSREARVRSETGVANGQVLHTTEYMHPRLDEICGTLPTAWGRAIERSPRAARILQPLFRKGRFVRSSGLGGFLLLYGLAGMRRFRRGTLRHAHERISLSQWLKLISDTVHHDYDLAVEVVNIRRLVKGYSDTHQRGTSKYQRLSLAASQLLGRTDAATQLRALREAALADDHGNELDRMLDGMFGRPAPIPETEPRDAS
;
A
#
# COMPACT_ATOMS: atom_id res chain seq x y z
N MET A 1 -20.90 -21.71 -24.15
CA MET A 1 -20.54 -21.66 -22.71
C MET A 1 -21.33 -22.74 -22.03
N THR A 2 -20.66 -23.66 -21.34
CA THR A 2 -21.35 -24.67 -20.53
C THR A 2 -21.67 -23.99 -19.19
N PRO A 3 -22.95 -23.79 -18.84
CA PRO A 3 -23.32 -23.24 -17.53
C PRO A 3 -22.68 -24.08 -16.41
N ALA A 4 -22.54 -23.51 -15.20
CA ALA A 4 -22.11 -24.30 -14.05
C ALA A 4 -22.96 -25.58 -13.98
N THR A 5 -22.29 -26.74 -14.02
CA THR A 5 -22.95 -28.03 -13.91
C THR A 5 -23.62 -28.10 -12.55
N LEU A 6 -24.93 -27.89 -12.53
CA LEU A 6 -25.76 -28.15 -11.35
C LEU A 6 -25.70 -29.65 -11.11
N HIS A 7 -24.91 -30.08 -10.13
CA HIS A 7 -25.01 -31.47 -9.67
C HIS A 7 -26.38 -31.64 -9.01
N GLU A 8 -27.09 -32.68 -9.42
CA GLU A 8 -28.46 -32.95 -8.99
C GLU A 8 -28.50 -33.03 -7.46
N GLY A 9 -29.27 -32.13 -6.83
CA GLY A 9 -29.43 -32.07 -5.37
C GLY A 9 -28.39 -31.27 -4.58
N THR A 10 -27.42 -30.58 -5.22
CA THR A 10 -26.48 -29.69 -4.51
C THR A 10 -26.73 -28.20 -4.79
N PRO A 11 -26.71 -27.31 -3.77
CA PRO A 11 -26.77 -25.87 -3.97
C PRO A 11 -25.58 -25.33 -4.79
N LEU A 12 -25.79 -24.24 -5.53
CA LEU A 12 -24.72 -23.41 -6.08
C LEU A 12 -24.07 -22.63 -4.94
N LYS A 13 -22.74 -22.69 -4.86
CA LYS A 13 -21.94 -22.12 -3.76
C LYS A 13 -21.07 -20.98 -4.25
N ILE A 14 -21.26 -19.79 -3.68
CA ILE A 14 -20.58 -18.57 -4.10
C ILE A 14 -19.82 -17.98 -2.90
N ALA A 15 -18.55 -17.63 -3.11
CA ALA A 15 -17.77 -16.88 -2.13
C ALA A 15 -17.35 -15.52 -2.71
N ILE A 16 -17.71 -14.44 -2.03
CA ILE A 16 -17.33 -13.07 -2.39
C ILE A 16 -16.29 -12.57 -1.39
N LEU A 17 -15.11 -12.22 -1.87
CA LEU A 17 -14.04 -11.66 -1.05
C LEU A 17 -13.91 -10.18 -1.35
N ALA A 18 -14.22 -9.35 -0.36
CA ALA A 18 -14.17 -7.90 -0.50
C ALA A 18 -13.60 -7.24 0.75
N MET A 19 -12.74 -6.24 0.56
CA MET A 19 -12.34 -5.38 1.66
C MET A 19 -13.51 -4.48 2.10
N GLY A 20 -13.50 -4.05 3.36
CA GLY A 20 -14.48 -3.08 3.86
C GLY A 20 -14.54 -1.83 2.97
N GLY A 21 -15.74 -1.44 2.55
CA GLY A 21 -15.98 -0.31 1.65
C GLY A 21 -16.00 -0.64 0.16
N GLN A 22 -15.74 -1.89 -0.25
CA GLN A 22 -15.77 -2.32 -1.66
C GLN A 22 -17.15 -2.88 -2.12
N GLY A 23 -18.19 -2.72 -1.30
CA GLY A 23 -19.55 -3.13 -1.67
C GLY A 23 -19.78 -4.65 -1.75
N GLY A 24 -18.96 -5.48 -1.09
CA GLY A 24 -19.16 -6.94 -1.08
C GLY A 24 -20.52 -7.38 -0.54
N GLY A 25 -21.02 -6.70 0.51
CA GLY A 25 -22.37 -6.93 1.04
C GLY A 25 -23.45 -6.54 0.03
N VAL A 26 -23.31 -5.40 -0.65
CA VAL A 26 -24.25 -4.96 -1.69
C VAL A 26 -24.32 -5.98 -2.84
N LEU A 27 -23.16 -6.52 -3.25
CA LEU A 27 -23.12 -7.57 -4.26
C LEU A 27 -23.80 -8.86 -3.79
N ALA A 28 -23.57 -9.27 -2.54
CA ALA A 28 -24.22 -10.44 -1.96
C ALA A 28 -25.75 -10.25 -1.92
N ASP A 29 -26.22 -9.10 -1.47
CA ASP A 29 -27.65 -8.76 -1.38
C ASP A 29 -28.31 -8.77 -2.77
N TRP A 30 -27.64 -8.24 -3.79
CA TRP A 30 -28.13 -8.31 -5.18
C TRP A 30 -28.20 -9.74 -5.72
N ILE A 31 -27.24 -10.59 -5.38
CA ILE A 31 -27.27 -11.99 -5.82
C ILE A 31 -28.44 -12.74 -5.15
N VAL A 32 -28.69 -12.50 -3.86
CA VAL A 32 -29.86 -13.06 -3.15
C VAL A 32 -31.16 -12.56 -3.76
N ASP A 33 -31.32 -11.24 -3.91
CA ASP A 33 -32.54 -10.63 -4.46
C ASP A 33 -32.83 -11.13 -5.88
N MET A 34 -31.79 -11.25 -6.73
CA MET A 34 -31.92 -11.84 -8.06
C MET A 34 -32.40 -13.29 -8.01
N ALA A 35 -31.77 -14.12 -7.17
CA ALA A 35 -32.10 -15.54 -7.06
C ALA A 35 -33.54 -15.73 -6.56
N GLU A 36 -33.96 -15.03 -5.51
CA GLU A 36 -35.32 -15.12 -4.94
C GLU A 36 -36.40 -14.72 -5.95
N HIS A 37 -36.16 -13.65 -6.72
CA HIS A 37 -37.10 -13.23 -7.77
C HIS A 37 -37.15 -14.20 -8.97
N ALA A 38 -36.12 -15.00 -9.17
CA ALA A 38 -36.04 -16.03 -10.20
C ALA A 38 -36.60 -17.40 -9.73
N GLY A 39 -37.21 -17.48 -8.54
CA GLY A 39 -37.75 -18.73 -8.00
C GLY A 39 -36.68 -19.66 -7.42
N TRP A 40 -35.62 -19.09 -6.84
CA TRP A 40 -34.59 -19.83 -6.11
C TRP A 40 -34.63 -19.50 -4.63
N TRP A 41 -34.32 -20.48 -3.80
CA TRP A 41 -34.00 -20.26 -2.40
C TRP A 41 -32.54 -19.84 -2.31
N ALA A 42 -32.24 -18.73 -1.63
CA ALA A 42 -30.89 -18.25 -1.43
C ALA A 42 -30.64 -17.91 0.05
N GLN A 43 -29.43 -18.19 0.53
CA GLN A 43 -28.99 -17.81 1.87
C GLN A 43 -27.61 -17.17 1.76
N THR A 44 -27.37 -16.13 2.54
CA THR A 44 -26.08 -15.44 2.64
C THR A 44 -25.59 -15.39 4.07
N THR A 45 -24.28 -15.54 4.25
CA THR A 45 -23.58 -15.31 5.52
C THR A 45 -22.38 -14.43 5.29
N SER A 46 -21.88 -13.78 6.34
CA SER A 46 -20.64 -13.00 6.25
C SER A 46 -19.73 -13.27 7.43
N VAL A 47 -18.44 -13.43 7.11
CA VAL A 47 -17.37 -13.56 8.10
C VAL A 47 -16.52 -12.31 8.01
N PRO A 48 -16.69 -11.36 8.94
CA PRO A 48 -15.89 -10.14 8.93
C PRO A 48 -14.42 -10.47 9.19
N GLY A 49 -13.52 -9.85 8.42
CA GLY A 49 -12.11 -9.85 8.76
C GLY A 49 -11.88 -9.15 10.11
N VAL A 50 -10.92 -9.62 10.91
CA VAL A 50 -10.55 -9.02 12.20
C VAL A 50 -9.95 -7.62 12.01
N ALA A 51 -10.81 -6.60 11.94
CA ALA A 51 -10.61 -5.15 11.78
C ALA A 51 -10.80 -4.57 10.36
N GLN A 52 -11.18 -3.28 10.30
CA GLN A 52 -11.25 -2.55 9.02
C GLN A 52 -9.87 -2.58 8.34
N ARG A 53 -9.81 -3.12 7.10
CA ARG A 53 -8.63 -3.16 6.21
C ARG A 53 -7.48 -4.10 6.62
N THR A 54 -7.68 -5.00 7.59
CA THR A 54 -6.70 -6.05 7.95
C THR A 54 -6.96 -7.38 7.23
N GLY A 55 -8.19 -7.63 6.78
CA GLY A 55 -8.54 -8.76 5.91
C GLY A 55 -9.86 -8.52 5.17
N ALA A 56 -10.08 -9.21 4.04
CA ALA A 56 -11.38 -9.19 3.39
C ALA A 56 -12.46 -9.83 4.26
N THR A 57 -13.66 -9.25 4.20
CA THR A 57 -14.87 -9.94 4.57
C THR A 57 -15.17 -10.97 3.49
N ILE A 58 -15.46 -12.20 3.92
CA ILE A 58 -15.95 -13.25 3.04
C ILE A 58 -17.47 -13.26 3.18
N TYR A 59 -18.19 -13.01 2.09
CA TYR A 59 -19.62 -13.25 2.01
C TYR A 59 -19.81 -14.60 1.32
N TYR A 60 -20.55 -15.51 1.93
CA TYR A 60 -20.79 -16.84 1.40
C TYR A 60 -22.28 -17.01 1.12
N LEU A 61 -22.59 -17.50 -0.08
CA LEU A 61 -23.96 -17.69 -0.51
C LEU A 61 -24.15 -19.13 -1.00
N GLU A 62 -25.29 -19.71 -0.64
CA GLU A 62 -25.80 -20.91 -1.28
C GLU A 62 -27.17 -20.63 -1.89
N MET A 63 -27.42 -21.16 -3.09
CA MET A 63 -28.73 -21.07 -3.73
C MET A 63 -29.15 -22.37 -4.39
N ILE A 64 -30.44 -22.67 -4.32
CA ILE A 64 -31.05 -23.90 -4.86
C ILE A 64 -32.40 -23.58 -5.51
N PRO A 65 -32.73 -24.16 -6.68
CA PRO A 65 -34.01 -23.90 -7.34
C PRO A 65 -35.19 -24.35 -6.49
N GLU A 66 -36.28 -23.58 -6.47
CA GLU A 66 -37.50 -23.97 -5.75
C GLU A 66 -38.05 -25.32 -6.22
N THR A 67 -37.92 -25.65 -7.51
CA THR A 67 -38.33 -26.96 -8.06
C THR A 67 -37.65 -28.14 -7.38
N VAL A 68 -36.37 -28.00 -7.00
CA VAL A 68 -35.61 -29.03 -6.28
C VAL A 68 -36.08 -29.13 -4.83
N VAL A 69 -36.35 -27.99 -4.18
CA VAL A 69 -36.88 -27.94 -2.82
C VAL A 69 -38.28 -28.56 -2.75
N SER A 70 -39.17 -28.22 -3.67
CA SER A 70 -40.52 -28.79 -3.76
C SER A 70 -40.48 -30.30 -4.00
N SER A 71 -39.56 -30.77 -4.86
CA SER A 71 -39.37 -32.21 -5.11
C SER A 71 -38.85 -32.97 -3.88
N ALA A 72 -38.03 -32.32 -3.05
CA ALA A 72 -37.51 -32.91 -1.82
C ALA A 72 -38.53 -32.91 -0.66
N GLY A 73 -39.60 -32.12 -0.75
CA GLY A 73 -40.69 -32.07 0.24
C GLY A 73 -40.31 -31.50 1.62
N ARG A 74 -39.12 -30.88 1.75
CA ARG A 74 -38.63 -30.25 2.98
C ARG A 74 -37.73 -29.06 2.68
N ALA A 75 -37.65 -28.10 3.60
CA ALA A 75 -36.75 -26.96 3.47
C ALA A 75 -35.27 -27.42 3.43
N PRO A 76 -34.43 -26.79 2.58
CA PRO A 76 -33.01 -27.13 2.49
C PRO A 76 -32.25 -26.63 3.73
N VAL A 77 -31.17 -27.33 4.09
CA VAL A 77 -30.19 -26.85 5.06
C VAL A 77 -28.98 -26.37 4.28
N LEU A 78 -28.77 -25.05 4.26
CA LEU A 78 -27.69 -24.41 3.53
C LEU A 78 -26.52 -24.11 4.46
N ALA A 79 -25.30 -24.33 3.98
CA ALA A 79 -24.09 -24.14 4.77
C ALA A 79 -23.86 -22.65 5.09
N MET A 80 -23.19 -22.40 6.21
CA MET A 80 -22.94 -21.04 6.71
C MET A 80 -21.53 -20.52 6.36
N MET A 81 -20.69 -21.36 5.74
CA MET A 81 -19.27 -21.07 5.49
C MET A 81 -18.83 -21.77 4.20
N PRO A 82 -17.90 -21.18 3.42
CA PRO A 82 -17.32 -21.84 2.26
C PRO A 82 -16.39 -22.97 2.72
N THR A 83 -16.49 -24.11 2.06
CA THR A 83 -15.60 -25.26 2.29
C THR A 83 -14.53 -25.30 1.18
N PRO A 84 -13.23 -25.41 1.52
CA PRO A 84 -12.18 -25.58 0.51
C PRO A 84 -12.49 -26.77 -0.43
N GLY A 85 -12.34 -26.57 -1.73
CA GLY A 85 -12.70 -27.55 -2.76
C GLY A 85 -14.19 -27.63 -3.13
N ASP A 86 -15.06 -26.90 -2.43
CA ASP A 86 -16.52 -27.00 -2.59
C ASP A 86 -17.16 -25.64 -2.93
N VAL A 87 -16.53 -24.85 -3.81
CA VAL A 87 -17.05 -23.53 -4.22
C VAL A 87 -17.14 -23.44 -5.75
N ASP A 88 -18.33 -23.10 -6.26
CA ASP A 88 -18.61 -22.99 -7.70
C ASP A 88 -18.11 -21.67 -8.29
N VAL A 89 -18.32 -20.58 -7.55
CA VAL A 89 -17.96 -19.23 -8.00
C VAL A 89 -17.24 -18.47 -6.90
N VAL A 90 -16.07 -17.94 -7.22
CA VAL A 90 -15.35 -17.02 -6.35
C VAL A 90 -15.32 -15.65 -7.01
N VAL A 91 -15.83 -14.64 -6.33
CA VAL A 91 -15.78 -13.24 -6.77
C VAL A 91 -14.87 -12.45 -5.83
N ALA A 92 -13.71 -12.04 -6.33
CA ALA A 92 -12.77 -11.21 -5.60
C ALA A 92 -12.85 -9.76 -6.07
N ALA A 93 -13.21 -8.85 -5.16
CA ALA A 93 -13.30 -7.44 -5.47
C ALA A 93 -11.93 -6.81 -5.79
N GLU A 94 -10.81 -7.46 -5.43
CA GLU A 94 -9.45 -6.98 -5.68
C GLU A 94 -8.50 -8.18 -5.92
N LEU A 95 -7.39 -7.97 -6.63
CA LEU A 95 -6.53 -9.05 -7.11
C LEU A 95 -5.93 -9.92 -5.99
N MET A 96 -5.44 -9.31 -4.90
CA MET A 96 -4.86 -10.03 -3.77
C MET A 96 -5.90 -10.81 -2.98
N GLU A 97 -7.17 -10.38 -2.99
CA GLU A 97 -8.26 -11.19 -2.44
C GLU A 97 -8.51 -12.44 -3.30
N GLY A 98 -8.33 -12.35 -4.62
CA GLY A 98 -8.28 -13.52 -5.51
C GLY A 98 -7.14 -14.47 -5.13
N GLY A 99 -5.94 -13.93 -4.91
CA GLY A 99 -4.79 -14.70 -4.44
C GLY A 99 -5.03 -15.40 -3.09
N ARG A 100 -5.68 -14.72 -2.14
CA ARG A 100 -6.04 -15.30 -0.85
C ARG A 100 -7.12 -16.38 -0.96
N ALA A 101 -8.06 -16.24 -1.89
CA ALA A 101 -9.05 -17.28 -2.15
C ALA A 101 -8.38 -18.57 -2.65
N ILE A 102 -7.39 -18.44 -3.54
CA ILE A 102 -6.57 -19.57 -4.03
C ILE A 102 -5.80 -20.20 -2.87
N GLN A 103 -5.10 -19.40 -2.06
CA GLN A 103 -4.35 -19.91 -0.89
C GLN A 103 -5.23 -20.62 0.14
N ARG A 104 -6.50 -20.21 0.28
CA ARG A 104 -7.49 -20.85 1.15
C ARG A 104 -8.10 -22.13 0.57
N GLY A 105 -7.74 -22.51 -0.66
CA GLY A 105 -8.30 -23.66 -1.36
C GLY A 105 -9.75 -23.48 -1.80
N LEU A 106 -10.23 -22.23 -1.89
CA LEU A 106 -11.59 -21.94 -2.36
C LEU A 106 -11.72 -21.99 -3.89
N VAL A 107 -10.59 -22.02 -4.59
CA VAL A 107 -10.52 -22.03 -6.05
C VAL A 107 -9.90 -23.35 -6.48
N THR A 108 -10.62 -24.14 -7.26
CA THR A 108 -10.15 -25.43 -7.79
C THR A 108 -10.32 -25.55 -9.30
N PRO A 109 -9.41 -26.29 -9.99
CA PRO A 109 -9.35 -26.33 -11.45
C PRO A 109 -10.50 -27.12 -12.07
N ASP A 110 -11.14 -27.99 -11.31
CA ASP A 110 -12.24 -28.85 -11.75
C ASP A 110 -13.61 -28.15 -11.68
N ARG A 111 -13.76 -27.12 -10.84
CA ARG A 111 -15.09 -26.58 -10.50
C ARG A 111 -15.20 -25.05 -10.54
N THR A 112 -14.22 -24.32 -10.02
CA THR A 112 -14.44 -22.92 -9.66
C THR A 112 -14.31 -21.97 -10.85
N VAL A 113 -15.30 -21.10 -11.05
CA VAL A 113 -15.14 -19.86 -11.83
C VAL A 113 -14.62 -18.77 -10.90
N LEU A 114 -13.40 -18.29 -11.16
CA LEU A 114 -12.79 -17.18 -10.44
C LEU A 114 -12.99 -15.88 -11.23
N ILE A 115 -13.61 -14.88 -10.61
CA ILE A 115 -13.75 -13.52 -11.13
C ILE A 115 -12.98 -12.61 -10.18
N ALA A 116 -11.93 -11.94 -10.65
CA ALA A 116 -11.13 -11.03 -9.86
C ALA A 116 -10.97 -9.67 -10.55
N SER A 117 -11.08 -8.58 -9.80
CA SER A 117 -10.68 -7.27 -10.32
C SER A 117 -9.16 -7.15 -10.32
N SER A 118 -8.53 -6.80 -11.44
CA SER A 118 -7.07 -6.71 -11.56
C SER A 118 -6.45 -5.49 -10.87
N HIS A 119 -7.28 -4.53 -10.43
CA HIS A 119 -6.80 -3.35 -9.73
C HIS A 119 -6.10 -3.73 -8.42
N ARG A 120 -5.27 -2.82 -7.92
CA ARG A 120 -4.56 -2.98 -6.64
C ARG A 120 -5.01 -1.96 -5.63
N SER A 121 -5.42 -2.45 -4.48
CA SER A 121 -5.68 -1.64 -3.30
C SER A 121 -4.89 -2.20 -2.12
N TYR A 122 -3.71 -1.61 -1.89
CA TYR A 122 -2.71 -2.20 -0.97
C TYR A 122 -3.24 -2.31 0.46
N ALA A 123 -3.16 -3.53 1.01
CA ALA A 123 -3.54 -3.82 2.38
C ALA A 123 -2.64 -3.09 3.39
N ILE A 124 -3.11 -2.95 4.64
CA ILE A 124 -2.29 -2.35 5.71
C ILE A 124 -1.01 -3.15 5.91
N ALA A 125 -1.05 -4.48 5.81
CA ALA A 125 0.12 -5.33 5.92
C ALA A 125 1.19 -5.02 4.85
N GLU A 126 0.79 -4.87 3.58
CA GLU A 126 1.70 -4.52 2.48
C GLU A 126 2.30 -3.12 2.67
N LYS A 127 1.50 -2.18 3.17
CA LYS A 127 1.94 -0.82 3.51
C LYS A 127 2.85 -0.78 4.74
N ALA A 128 2.64 -1.67 5.71
CA ALA A 128 3.37 -1.72 6.97
C ALA A 128 4.71 -2.46 6.85
N ALA A 129 4.78 -3.45 5.97
CA ALA A 129 5.99 -4.22 5.72
C ALA A 129 7.21 -3.33 5.41
N ARG A 130 8.39 -3.77 5.87
CA ARG A 130 9.65 -3.09 5.61
C ARG A 130 10.06 -3.35 4.17
N GLY A 131 10.50 -2.30 3.47
CA GLY A 131 10.80 -2.42 2.04
C GLY A 131 9.58 -2.49 1.13
N ASN A 132 9.66 -3.29 0.06
CA ASN A 132 8.54 -3.56 -0.85
C ASN A 132 7.71 -4.72 -0.32
N GLY A 133 6.63 -4.41 0.41
CA GLY A 133 5.65 -5.40 0.86
C GLY A 133 4.51 -5.66 -0.13
N ILE A 134 4.59 -5.05 -1.32
CA ILE A 134 3.57 -5.23 -2.36
C ILE A 134 3.75 -6.63 -2.93
N ALA A 135 2.70 -7.45 -2.80
CA ALA A 135 2.69 -8.76 -3.44
C ALA A 135 2.70 -8.61 -4.97
N ASP A 136 3.38 -9.51 -5.66
CA ASP A 136 3.53 -9.47 -7.11
C ASP A 136 2.19 -9.78 -7.81
N PRO A 137 1.62 -8.84 -8.60
CA PRO A 137 0.41 -9.10 -9.38
C PRO A 137 0.54 -10.29 -10.33
N ASP A 138 1.70 -10.44 -10.98
CA ASP A 138 1.90 -11.43 -12.04
C ASP A 138 1.86 -12.86 -11.46
N THR A 139 2.47 -13.05 -10.29
CA THR A 139 2.38 -14.30 -9.51
C THR A 139 0.91 -14.68 -9.21
N VAL A 140 0.06 -13.73 -8.82
CA VAL A 140 -1.35 -14.01 -8.48
C VAL A 140 -2.18 -14.28 -9.74
N ILE A 141 -1.96 -13.53 -10.82
CA ILE A 141 -2.62 -13.78 -12.11
C ILE A 141 -2.26 -15.17 -12.63
N SER A 142 -0.98 -15.54 -12.58
CA SER A 142 -0.52 -16.89 -12.97
C SER A 142 -1.15 -17.98 -12.10
N ALA A 143 -1.19 -17.79 -10.78
CA ALA A 143 -1.85 -18.73 -9.87
C ALA A 143 -3.35 -18.87 -10.17
N GLY A 144 -4.04 -17.78 -10.46
CA GLY A 144 -5.47 -17.79 -10.83
C GLY A 144 -5.76 -18.59 -12.09
N ARG A 145 -4.89 -18.48 -13.10
CA ARG A 145 -4.99 -19.27 -14.34
C ARG A 145 -4.80 -20.78 -14.12
N GLN A 146 -3.94 -21.16 -13.18
CA GLN A 146 -3.66 -22.57 -12.89
C GLN A 146 -4.69 -23.19 -11.93
N ALA A 147 -5.20 -22.39 -10.98
CA ALA A 147 -6.03 -22.89 -9.89
C ALA A 147 -7.53 -22.90 -10.21
N ALA A 148 -8.02 -22.09 -11.17
CA ALA A 148 -9.44 -21.98 -11.49
C ALA A 148 -9.82 -22.75 -12.76
N ARG A 149 -11.04 -23.29 -12.81
CA ARG A 149 -11.63 -23.85 -14.04
C ARG A 149 -11.78 -22.79 -15.13
N ALA A 150 -12.17 -21.59 -14.73
CA ALA A 150 -12.23 -20.41 -15.58
C ALA A 150 -11.82 -19.18 -14.77
N PHE A 151 -11.03 -18.28 -15.36
CA PHE A 151 -10.52 -17.10 -14.69
C PHE A 151 -10.81 -15.82 -15.48
N HIS A 152 -11.66 -14.95 -14.92
CA HIS A 152 -11.92 -13.62 -15.44
C HIS A 152 -11.16 -12.58 -14.61
N CYS A 153 -10.15 -11.94 -15.20
CA CYS A 153 -9.31 -10.96 -14.54
C CYS A 153 -9.25 -9.67 -15.37
N VAL A 154 -10.04 -8.68 -15.00
CA VAL A 154 -10.14 -7.37 -15.68
C VAL A 154 -10.19 -6.27 -14.62
N ASP A 155 -9.79 -5.04 -14.96
CA ASP A 155 -9.88 -3.92 -14.02
C ASP A 155 -11.34 -3.45 -13.88
N LEU A 156 -12.10 -4.17 -13.05
CA LEU A 156 -13.52 -3.89 -12.80
C LEU A 156 -13.70 -2.56 -12.04
N GLN A 157 -12.70 -2.14 -11.25
CA GLN A 157 -12.75 -0.84 -10.58
C GLN A 157 -12.69 0.29 -11.59
N ALA A 158 -11.79 0.22 -12.58
CA ALA A 158 -11.70 1.22 -13.64
C ALA A 158 -12.99 1.29 -14.47
N LEU A 159 -13.65 0.15 -14.74
CA LEU A 159 -14.95 0.13 -15.43
C LEU A 159 -16.06 0.78 -14.60
N ALA A 160 -16.08 0.55 -13.28
CA ALA A 160 -17.02 1.20 -12.39
C ALA A 160 -16.78 2.72 -12.34
N ASP A 161 -15.52 3.15 -12.21
CA ASP A 161 -15.13 4.56 -12.20
C ASP A 161 -15.52 5.26 -13.53
N GLN A 162 -15.28 4.60 -14.67
CA GLN A 162 -15.66 5.09 -15.99
C GLN A 162 -17.17 5.31 -16.12
N ALA A 163 -17.99 4.45 -15.51
CA ALA A 163 -19.44 4.56 -15.52
C ALA A 163 -20.00 5.53 -14.46
N GLY A 164 -19.15 6.01 -13.55
CA GLY A 164 -19.53 6.82 -12.39
C GLY A 164 -20.30 6.01 -11.34
N SER A 165 -19.95 4.73 -11.15
CA SER A 165 -20.59 3.80 -10.21
C SER A 165 -19.57 3.14 -9.28
N VAL A 166 -20.03 2.17 -8.50
CA VAL A 166 -19.24 1.39 -7.54
C VAL A 166 -18.87 0.03 -8.12
N ILE A 167 -17.77 -0.56 -7.62
CA ILE A 167 -17.22 -1.82 -8.13
C ILE A 167 -18.22 -2.99 -8.06
N SER A 168 -19.14 -3.00 -7.08
CA SER A 168 -20.17 -4.04 -6.98
C SER A 168 -21.01 -4.15 -8.25
N ALA A 169 -21.31 -3.05 -8.94
CA ALA A 169 -22.04 -3.06 -10.21
C ALA A 169 -21.23 -3.70 -11.36
N SER A 170 -19.95 -3.34 -11.48
CA SER A 170 -19.08 -3.98 -12.47
C SER A 170 -18.80 -5.45 -12.18
N LEU A 171 -18.70 -5.86 -10.91
CA LEU A 171 -18.56 -7.26 -10.49
C LEU A 171 -19.82 -8.06 -10.77
N PHE A 172 -21.00 -7.48 -10.53
CA PHE A 172 -22.29 -8.10 -10.86
C PHE A 172 -22.43 -8.29 -12.38
N GLY A 173 -21.97 -7.31 -13.16
CA GLY A 173 -21.84 -7.42 -14.61
C GLY A 173 -20.91 -8.54 -15.04
N ALA A 174 -19.71 -8.60 -14.48
CA ALA A 174 -18.74 -9.64 -14.78
C ALA A 174 -19.25 -11.04 -14.42
N LEU A 175 -19.99 -11.17 -13.30
CA LEU A 175 -20.65 -12.40 -12.89
C LEU A 175 -21.68 -12.85 -13.93
N ALA A 176 -22.54 -11.95 -14.40
CA ALA A 176 -23.49 -12.25 -15.48
C ALA A 176 -22.78 -12.62 -16.80
N GLY A 177 -21.76 -11.85 -17.20
CA GLY A 177 -21.00 -12.09 -18.43
C GLY A 177 -20.14 -13.36 -18.41
N SER A 178 -19.76 -13.85 -17.23
CA SER A 178 -19.07 -15.14 -17.07
C SER A 178 -19.96 -16.35 -17.37
N GLY A 179 -21.30 -16.17 -17.34
CA GLY A 179 -22.28 -17.25 -17.48
C GLY A 179 -22.20 -18.31 -16.37
N ALA A 180 -21.59 -17.97 -15.23
CA ALA A 180 -21.41 -18.91 -14.12
C ALA A 180 -22.72 -19.22 -13.39
N LEU A 181 -23.72 -18.34 -13.44
CA LEU A 181 -25.03 -18.54 -12.83
C LEU A 181 -26.13 -18.70 -13.89
N PRO A 182 -27.18 -19.48 -13.61
CA PRO A 182 -28.24 -19.81 -14.58
C PRO A 182 -29.33 -18.72 -14.67
N PHE A 183 -28.94 -17.44 -14.69
CA PHE A 183 -29.86 -16.30 -14.80
C PHE A 183 -29.59 -15.51 -16.08
N THR A 184 -30.65 -15.00 -16.66
CA THR A 184 -30.62 -14.13 -17.84
C THR A 184 -30.11 -12.75 -17.48
N ARG A 185 -29.52 -12.04 -18.45
CA ARG A 185 -29.06 -10.66 -18.27
C ARG A 185 -30.19 -9.74 -17.77
N ASP A 186 -31.42 -9.95 -18.23
CA ASP A 186 -32.57 -9.13 -17.83
C ASP A 186 -32.90 -9.27 -16.34
N GLU A 187 -32.71 -10.45 -15.74
CA GLU A 187 -32.90 -10.69 -14.30
C GLU A 187 -31.85 -9.92 -13.47
N TYR A 188 -30.60 -9.89 -13.92
CA TYR A 188 -29.56 -9.05 -13.30
C TYR A 188 -29.91 -7.56 -13.40
N GLU A 189 -30.29 -7.08 -14.59
CA GLU A 189 -30.63 -5.66 -14.76
C GLU A 189 -31.90 -5.27 -13.97
N ALA A 190 -32.89 -6.16 -13.85
CA ALA A 190 -34.07 -5.96 -13.03
C ALA A 190 -33.72 -5.81 -11.54
N THR A 191 -32.77 -6.59 -11.04
CA THR A 191 -32.24 -6.50 -9.66
C THR A 191 -31.65 -5.11 -9.39
N ILE A 192 -30.84 -4.59 -10.31
CA ILE A 192 -30.26 -3.23 -10.19
C ILE A 192 -31.38 -2.18 -10.16
N ARG A 193 -32.42 -2.33 -11.00
CA ARG A 193 -33.56 -1.41 -11.04
C ARG A 193 -34.36 -1.44 -9.73
N ARG A 194 -34.58 -2.62 -9.14
CA ARG A 194 -35.25 -2.77 -7.82
C ARG A 194 -34.46 -2.11 -6.69
N GLY A 195 -33.13 -2.16 -6.75
CA GLY A 195 -32.26 -1.54 -5.75
C GLY A 195 -32.39 -0.02 -5.63
N GLY A 196 -32.90 0.67 -6.67
CA GLY A 196 -33.33 2.09 -6.62
C GLY A 196 -32.24 3.15 -6.43
N VAL A 197 -31.01 2.79 -6.07
CA VAL A 197 -29.90 3.71 -5.81
C VAL A 197 -28.94 3.75 -7.00
N GLY A 198 -28.78 4.94 -7.61
CA GLY A 198 -27.79 5.15 -8.68
C GLY A 198 -28.01 4.25 -9.90
N VAL A 199 -29.25 3.87 -10.18
CA VAL A 199 -29.65 2.82 -11.15
C VAL A 199 -28.95 2.99 -12.50
N ASP A 200 -29.00 4.17 -13.11
CA ASP A 200 -28.41 4.39 -14.44
C ASP A 200 -26.89 4.20 -14.45
N ALA A 201 -26.19 4.66 -13.41
CA ALA A 201 -24.74 4.48 -13.30
C ALA A 201 -24.39 3.01 -13.06
N SER A 202 -25.15 2.32 -12.20
CA SER A 202 -25.00 0.89 -11.94
C SER A 202 -25.27 0.03 -13.18
N LEU A 203 -26.31 0.34 -13.97
CA LEU A 203 -26.58 -0.36 -15.23
C LEU A 203 -25.46 -0.16 -16.26
N ARG A 204 -24.88 1.05 -16.36
CA ARG A 204 -23.70 1.28 -17.22
C ARG A 204 -22.50 0.47 -16.75
N ALA A 205 -22.18 0.48 -15.46
CA ALA A 205 -21.06 -0.28 -14.90
C ALA A 205 -21.28 -1.80 -15.06
N PHE A 206 -22.50 -2.27 -14.85
CA PHE A 206 -22.92 -3.65 -15.11
C PHE A 206 -22.68 -4.03 -16.57
N GLY A 207 -23.13 -3.20 -17.52
CA GLY A 207 -22.93 -3.45 -18.95
C GLY A 207 -21.45 -3.53 -19.33
N LEU A 208 -20.62 -2.62 -18.82
CA LEU A 208 -19.17 -2.65 -19.04
C LEU A 208 -18.53 -3.94 -18.49
N GLY A 209 -18.91 -4.35 -17.27
CA GLY A 209 -18.43 -5.58 -16.65
C GLY A 209 -18.89 -6.84 -17.40
N PHE A 210 -20.16 -6.88 -17.83
CA PHE A 210 -20.74 -7.97 -18.61
C PHE A 210 -19.98 -8.16 -19.92
N ASP A 211 -19.81 -7.08 -20.67
CA ASP A 211 -19.11 -7.10 -21.94
C ASP A 211 -17.63 -7.49 -21.77
N ALA A 212 -16.98 -7.01 -20.71
CA ALA A 212 -15.59 -7.35 -20.41
C ALA A 212 -15.41 -8.84 -20.10
N ALA A 213 -16.31 -9.43 -19.29
CA ALA A 213 -16.26 -10.86 -18.98
C ALA A 213 -16.61 -11.73 -20.19
N THR A 214 -17.54 -11.29 -21.04
CA THR A 214 -17.94 -12.02 -22.27
C THR A 214 -16.83 -12.00 -23.33
N ARG A 215 -16.10 -10.87 -23.45
CA ARG A 215 -14.98 -10.70 -24.40
C ARG A 215 -13.65 -11.21 -23.88
N ALA A 216 -13.54 -11.55 -22.59
CA ALA A 216 -12.30 -12.04 -22.01
C ALA A 216 -11.90 -13.36 -22.71
N PRO A 217 -10.69 -13.45 -23.29
CA PRO A 217 -10.20 -14.72 -23.82
C PRO A 217 -10.20 -15.78 -22.73
N HIS A 218 -10.59 -17.02 -23.08
CA HIS A 218 -10.53 -18.16 -22.16
C HIS A 218 -9.11 -18.45 -21.65
N ASP A 219 -8.09 -17.97 -22.38
CA ASP A 219 -6.69 -17.96 -21.98
C ASP A 219 -6.03 -16.68 -22.52
N PRO A 220 -5.97 -15.58 -21.74
CA PRO A 220 -5.26 -14.40 -22.18
C PRO A 220 -3.76 -14.69 -22.11
N GLY A 221 -3.04 -14.48 -23.21
CA GLY A 221 -1.57 -14.46 -23.19
C GLY A 221 -1.04 -13.55 -22.07
N LEU A 222 0.18 -13.80 -21.61
CA LEU A 222 0.85 -12.92 -20.66
C LEU A 222 0.77 -11.47 -21.20
N PRO A 223 0.16 -10.52 -20.48
CA PRO A 223 0.35 -9.13 -20.83
C PRO A 223 1.85 -8.82 -20.71
N ASP A 224 2.36 -8.06 -21.66
CA ASP A 224 3.72 -7.53 -21.59
C ASP A 224 3.74 -6.52 -20.43
N SER A 225 4.02 -7.01 -19.21
CA SER A 225 4.13 -6.21 -17.97
C SER A 225 5.39 -5.34 -17.96
N ALA A 226 5.82 -4.83 -19.12
CA ALA A 226 6.76 -3.73 -19.16
C ALA A 226 6.04 -2.52 -18.54
N PRO A 227 6.50 -1.98 -17.40
CA PRO A 227 5.90 -0.79 -16.84
C PRO A 227 5.96 0.30 -17.91
N VAL A 228 4.81 0.83 -18.31
CA VAL A 228 4.73 1.96 -19.23
C VAL A 228 5.52 3.09 -18.58
N ARG A 229 6.76 3.29 -19.05
CA ARG A 229 7.63 4.38 -18.62
C ARG A 229 7.01 5.65 -19.17
N ALA A 230 6.14 6.28 -18.40
CA ALA A 230 5.62 7.59 -18.73
C ALA A 230 6.81 8.53 -18.96
N GLY A 231 6.94 9.04 -20.19
CA GLY A 231 8.01 9.98 -20.53
C GLY A 231 7.91 11.25 -19.70
N ILE A 232 9.03 11.97 -19.55
CA ILE A 232 9.01 13.30 -18.93
C ILE A 232 8.06 14.19 -19.75
N PRO A 233 7.07 14.87 -19.13
CA PRO A 233 6.22 15.82 -19.83
C PRO A 233 7.07 16.82 -20.62
N THR A 234 6.73 17.06 -21.88
CA THR A 234 7.53 17.91 -22.79
C THR A 234 7.53 19.37 -22.33
N THR A 235 6.40 19.83 -21.77
CA THR A 235 6.22 21.22 -21.34
C THR A 235 5.46 21.30 -20.02
N SER A 236 5.82 22.30 -19.20
CA SER A 236 5.04 22.73 -18.04
C SER A 236 4.54 24.15 -18.25
N GLY A 237 3.30 24.45 -17.83
CA GLY A 237 2.73 25.80 -17.89
C GLY A 237 3.37 26.82 -16.93
N ASN A 238 4.33 26.39 -16.09
CA ASN A 238 5.06 27.25 -15.15
C ASN A 238 6.56 27.24 -15.48
N PRO A 239 7.21 28.42 -15.71
CA PRO A 239 8.65 28.49 -16.00
C PRO A 239 9.56 27.84 -14.94
N HIS A 240 9.19 27.91 -13.66
CA HIS A 240 9.96 27.28 -12.59
C HIS A 240 9.88 25.76 -12.64
N SER A 241 8.70 25.22 -12.95
CA SER A 241 8.51 23.79 -13.14
C SER A 241 9.21 23.31 -14.41
N GLN A 242 9.19 24.11 -15.48
CA GLN A 242 9.93 23.82 -16.71
C GLN A 242 11.44 23.69 -16.45
N ALA A 243 12.02 24.61 -15.66
CA ALA A 243 13.44 24.54 -15.32
C ALA A 243 13.81 23.25 -14.56
N LEU A 244 12.93 22.73 -13.70
CA LEU A 244 13.14 21.44 -13.03
C LEU A 244 13.07 20.27 -14.02
N LEU A 245 12.12 20.30 -14.97
CA LEU A 245 12.03 19.27 -16.02
C LEU A 245 13.27 19.26 -16.90
N ASP A 246 13.75 20.44 -17.31
CA ASP A 246 14.96 20.61 -18.12
C ASP A 246 16.20 20.09 -17.38
N GLU A 247 16.27 20.27 -16.07
CA GLU A 247 17.34 19.72 -15.25
C GLU A 247 17.27 18.19 -15.18
N ILE A 248 16.09 17.61 -14.96
CA ILE A 248 15.89 16.14 -14.93
C ILE A 248 16.28 15.51 -16.27
N ARG A 249 16.02 16.17 -17.40
CA ARG A 249 16.40 15.67 -18.74
C ARG A 249 17.91 15.53 -18.95
N ARG A 250 18.75 16.18 -18.13
CA ARG A 250 20.21 16.04 -18.18
C ARG A 250 20.70 14.74 -17.55
N PHE A 251 19.85 14.05 -16.79
CA PHE A 251 20.17 12.76 -16.19
C PHE A 251 19.91 11.61 -17.18
N PRO A 252 20.39 10.39 -16.88
CA PRO A 252 20.10 9.21 -17.66
C PRO A 252 18.60 8.87 -17.66
N ILE A 253 18.09 8.37 -18.80
CA ILE A 253 16.68 7.99 -18.99
C ILE A 253 16.17 7.02 -17.92
N GLN A 254 17.07 6.15 -17.42
CA GLN A 254 16.80 5.16 -16.37
C GLN A 254 16.34 5.80 -15.06
N ALA A 255 16.84 7.00 -14.74
CA ALA A 255 16.54 7.69 -13.48
C ALA A 255 15.36 8.67 -13.57
N HIS A 256 14.91 9.03 -14.78
CA HIS A 256 13.94 10.11 -15.02
C HIS A 256 12.65 9.99 -14.20
N GLN A 257 12.02 8.81 -14.22
CA GLN A 257 10.75 8.59 -13.51
C GLN A 257 10.90 8.82 -12.00
N MET A 258 12.01 8.33 -11.42
CA MET A 258 12.25 8.46 -9.99
C MET A 258 12.67 9.88 -9.61
N LEU A 259 13.46 10.55 -10.44
CA LEU A 259 13.82 11.96 -10.27
C LEU A 259 12.60 12.88 -10.33
N MET A 260 11.65 12.60 -11.23
CA MET A 260 10.36 13.29 -11.30
C MET A 260 9.58 13.12 -9.99
N ALA A 261 9.39 11.88 -9.54
CA ALA A 261 8.69 11.58 -8.29
C ALA A 261 9.39 12.22 -7.07
N GLY A 262 10.72 12.18 -7.04
CA GLY A 262 11.53 12.78 -5.97
C GLY A 262 11.43 14.30 -5.94
N THR A 263 11.52 14.94 -7.09
CA THR A 263 11.37 16.40 -7.25
C THR A 263 9.98 16.86 -6.80
N GLN A 264 8.92 16.17 -7.25
CA GLN A 264 7.55 16.46 -6.82
C GLN A 264 7.41 16.29 -5.30
N ARG A 265 7.95 15.20 -4.75
CA ARG A 265 7.92 14.95 -3.31
C ARG A 265 8.62 16.07 -2.52
N ALA A 266 9.75 16.57 -3.00
CA ALA A 266 10.48 17.67 -2.37
C ALA A 266 9.71 19.01 -2.45
N LEU A 267 9.09 19.31 -3.60
CA LEU A 267 8.19 20.46 -3.78
C LEU A 267 7.00 20.42 -2.82
N GLU A 268 6.31 19.28 -2.77
CA GLU A 268 5.16 19.07 -1.89
C GLU A 268 5.54 19.11 -0.41
N PHE A 269 6.75 18.64 -0.08
CA PHE A 269 7.26 18.67 1.27
C PHE A 269 7.52 20.11 1.72
N GLN A 270 8.37 20.86 1.00
CA GLN A 270 8.85 22.15 1.48
C GLN A 270 8.60 23.30 0.50
N ASP A 271 9.36 23.41 -0.59
CA ASP A 271 9.24 24.48 -1.59
C ASP A 271 10.14 24.21 -2.82
N LEU A 272 10.15 25.14 -3.77
CA LEU A 272 10.98 25.10 -4.97
C LEU A 272 12.49 25.08 -4.67
N SER A 273 12.94 25.78 -3.63
CA SER A 273 14.36 25.81 -3.25
C SER A 273 14.80 24.42 -2.76
N TYR A 274 13.95 23.76 -1.98
CA TYR A 274 14.20 22.41 -1.49
C TYR A 274 14.19 21.35 -2.60
N ALA A 275 13.35 21.52 -3.63
CA ALA A 275 13.38 20.66 -4.81
C ALA A 275 14.67 20.81 -5.62
N LYS A 276 15.20 22.04 -5.74
CA LYS A 276 16.51 22.29 -6.35
C LYS A 276 17.65 21.70 -5.51
N GLU A 277 17.56 21.75 -4.18
CA GLU A 277 18.53 21.10 -3.28
C GLU A 277 18.55 19.57 -3.49
N TYR A 278 17.38 18.94 -3.69
CA TYR A 278 17.28 17.53 -4.06
C TYR A 278 17.99 17.23 -5.39
N LEU A 279 17.71 18.00 -6.44
CA LEU A 279 18.36 17.82 -7.74
C LEU A 279 19.87 18.09 -7.68
N ALA A 280 20.33 19.01 -6.84
CA ALA A 280 21.75 19.25 -6.59
C ALA A 280 22.43 18.01 -6.00
N HIS A 281 21.86 17.40 -4.95
CA HIS A 281 22.38 16.13 -4.42
C HIS A 281 22.41 15.02 -5.48
N MET A 282 21.37 14.93 -6.31
CA MET A 282 21.33 13.95 -7.39
C MET A 282 22.40 14.22 -8.45
N ARG A 283 22.69 15.49 -8.74
CA ARG A 283 23.75 15.90 -9.68
C ARG A 283 25.14 15.49 -9.18
N ASP A 284 25.39 15.65 -7.89
CA ASP A 284 26.66 15.24 -7.26
C ASP A 284 26.82 13.71 -7.36
N ILE A 285 25.76 12.95 -7.04
CA ILE A 285 25.76 11.48 -7.18
C ILE A 285 25.92 11.05 -8.64
N HIS A 286 25.21 11.69 -9.56
CA HIS A 286 25.33 11.37 -10.99
C HIS A 286 26.74 11.64 -11.51
N SER A 287 27.39 12.70 -11.04
CA SER A 287 28.78 13.01 -11.39
C SER A 287 29.74 11.94 -10.86
N LEU A 288 29.53 11.44 -9.63
CA LEU A 288 30.27 10.30 -9.09
C LEU A 288 30.01 9.02 -9.88
N ASP A 289 28.75 8.72 -10.17
CA ASP A 289 28.33 7.55 -10.95
C ASP A 289 29.01 7.55 -12.33
N ALA A 290 29.05 8.70 -13.02
CA ALA A 290 29.75 8.85 -14.28
C ALA A 290 31.26 8.57 -14.17
N GLN A 291 31.92 9.04 -13.10
CA GLN A 291 33.35 8.87 -12.87
C GLN A 291 33.74 7.41 -12.58
N PHE A 292 32.89 6.65 -11.89
CA PHE A 292 33.20 5.30 -11.40
C PHE A 292 32.51 4.18 -12.20
N GLY A 293 32.09 4.45 -13.44
CA GLY A 293 31.66 3.40 -14.38
C GLY A 293 30.14 3.22 -14.55
N GLY A 294 29.34 4.20 -14.10
CA GLY A 294 27.89 4.24 -14.24
C GLY A 294 27.34 3.95 -15.64
N PRO A 295 27.91 4.50 -16.74
CA PRO A 295 27.44 4.20 -18.10
C PRO A 295 27.44 2.71 -18.45
N GLY A 296 28.40 1.94 -17.92
CA GLY A 296 28.50 0.49 -18.15
C GLY A 296 27.68 -0.36 -17.17
N ARG A 297 27.02 0.28 -16.19
CA ARG A 297 26.26 -0.37 -15.10
C ARG A 297 24.84 0.20 -15.00
N ASP A 298 24.28 0.64 -16.13
CA ASP A 298 22.93 1.20 -16.24
C ASP A 298 22.61 2.34 -15.26
N TRP A 299 23.63 3.10 -14.83
CA TRP A 299 23.47 4.17 -13.85
C TRP A 299 22.80 3.70 -12.55
N ALA A 300 23.17 2.49 -12.09
CA ALA A 300 22.57 1.85 -10.93
C ALA A 300 22.64 2.72 -9.67
N LEU A 301 23.76 3.43 -9.45
CA LEU A 301 23.93 4.31 -8.30
C LEU A 301 22.97 5.52 -8.35
N THR A 302 22.94 6.23 -9.47
CA THR A 302 22.02 7.39 -9.68
C THR A 302 20.56 6.95 -9.54
N THR A 303 20.20 5.82 -10.16
CA THR A 303 18.83 5.32 -10.19
C THR A 303 18.35 4.90 -8.80
N ALA A 304 19.20 4.18 -8.04
CA ALA A 304 18.89 3.82 -6.65
C ALA A 304 18.79 5.05 -5.75
N ALA A 305 19.72 6.01 -5.90
CA ALA A 305 19.77 7.20 -5.06
C ALA A 305 18.58 8.13 -5.27
N ALA A 306 18.06 8.25 -6.51
CA ALA A 306 16.93 9.10 -6.85
C ALA A 306 15.74 8.89 -5.89
N ARG A 307 15.46 7.63 -5.55
CA ARG A 307 14.40 7.27 -4.60
C ARG A 307 14.76 7.67 -3.17
N TYR A 308 15.91 7.22 -2.70
CA TYR A 308 16.23 7.25 -1.27
C TYR A 308 16.68 8.63 -0.78
N VAL A 309 17.31 9.44 -1.63
CA VAL A 309 17.60 10.85 -1.33
C VAL A 309 16.29 11.62 -1.15
N ALA A 310 15.30 11.43 -2.03
CA ALA A 310 14.00 12.08 -1.90
C ALA A 310 13.25 11.68 -0.62
N VAL A 311 13.32 10.40 -0.26
CA VAL A 311 12.73 9.89 1.00
C VAL A 311 13.45 10.45 2.22
N ALA A 312 14.78 10.51 2.20
CA ALA A 312 15.58 11.05 3.30
C ALA A 312 15.36 12.56 3.49
N MET A 313 15.20 13.31 2.40
CA MET A 313 14.91 14.75 2.46
C MET A 313 13.46 15.04 2.86
N ALA A 314 12.51 14.24 2.40
CA ALA A 314 11.08 14.42 2.66
C ALA A 314 10.55 13.31 3.56
N TYR A 315 10.93 13.42 4.84
CA TYR A 315 10.51 12.57 5.96
C TYR A 315 9.10 12.94 6.48
N ASP A 316 8.60 12.16 7.44
CA ASP A 316 7.33 12.42 8.11
C ASP A 316 7.61 13.13 9.44
N ASP A 317 7.19 14.39 9.54
CA ASP A 317 7.21 15.18 10.77
C ASP A 317 5.80 15.61 11.17
N VAL A 318 5.67 16.13 12.39
CA VAL A 318 4.39 16.62 12.93
C VAL A 318 3.76 17.66 11.98
N ILE A 319 4.57 18.53 11.37
CA ILE A 319 4.12 19.57 10.44
C ILE A 319 3.47 18.95 9.20
N ARG A 320 4.14 17.97 8.57
CA ARG A 320 3.65 17.27 7.37
C ARG A 320 2.46 16.40 7.69
N VAL A 321 2.47 15.68 8.81
CA VAL A 321 1.35 14.85 9.24
C VAL A 321 0.11 15.72 9.47
N ALA A 322 0.28 16.90 10.07
CA ALA A 322 -0.80 17.85 10.25
C ALA A 322 -1.33 18.38 8.90
N ASP A 323 -0.44 18.77 7.97
CA ASP A 323 -0.82 19.16 6.61
C ASP A 323 -1.63 18.08 5.88
N LEU A 324 -1.16 16.83 5.91
CA LEU A 324 -1.86 15.70 5.28
C LEU A 324 -3.25 15.45 5.88
N LYS A 325 -3.44 15.76 7.17
CA LYS A 325 -4.73 15.61 7.88
C LYS A 325 -5.71 16.74 7.61
N THR A 326 -5.24 17.92 7.21
CA THR A 326 -6.10 19.10 6.94
C THR A 326 -6.42 19.33 5.46
N ARG A 327 -5.81 18.58 4.53
CA ARG A 327 -6.08 18.70 3.09
C ARG A 327 -7.54 18.39 2.73
N GLN A 328 -8.13 19.22 1.87
CA GLN A 328 -9.48 19.01 1.34
C GLN A 328 -9.61 17.69 0.55
N SER A 329 -8.60 17.33 -0.23
CA SER A 329 -8.57 16.06 -0.97
C SER A 329 -8.64 14.84 -0.06
N ARG A 330 -8.10 14.93 1.17
CA ARG A 330 -8.22 13.89 2.18
C ARG A 330 -9.65 13.81 2.71
N GLU A 331 -10.31 14.94 2.97
CA GLU A 331 -11.72 14.94 3.39
C GLU A 331 -12.63 14.33 2.33
N ALA A 332 -12.48 14.75 1.06
CA ALA A 332 -13.24 14.20 -0.06
C ALA A 332 -13.07 12.68 -0.17
N ARG A 333 -11.82 12.20 -0.08
CA ARG A 333 -11.50 10.77 -0.08
C ARG A 333 -12.09 10.04 1.12
N VAL A 334 -12.03 10.59 2.32
CA VAL A 334 -12.59 9.95 3.52
C VAL A 334 -14.12 9.87 3.44
N ARG A 335 -14.79 10.92 2.95
CA ARG A 335 -16.24 10.91 2.71
C ARG A 335 -16.65 9.87 1.68
N SER A 336 -15.92 9.77 0.56
CA SER A 336 -16.19 8.77 -0.46
C SER A 336 -15.95 7.34 0.06
N GLU A 337 -14.86 7.11 0.80
CA GLU A 337 -14.55 5.80 1.41
C GLU A 337 -15.57 5.38 2.48
N THR A 338 -16.18 6.34 3.19
CA THR A 338 -17.15 6.05 4.27
C THR A 338 -18.60 5.95 3.77
N GLY A 339 -18.86 6.24 2.49
CA GLY A 339 -20.20 6.12 1.89
C GLY A 339 -21.25 7.05 2.51
N VAL A 340 -20.84 8.24 2.97
CA VAL A 340 -21.72 9.19 3.68
C VAL A 340 -22.74 9.78 2.71
N ALA A 341 -24.04 9.64 3.02
CA ALA A 341 -25.12 10.16 2.19
C ALA A 341 -25.16 11.71 2.20
N ASN A 342 -25.72 12.30 1.14
CA ASN A 342 -25.93 13.75 1.08
C ASN A 342 -26.80 14.22 2.26
N GLY A 343 -26.26 15.16 3.04
CA GLY A 343 -26.92 15.70 4.25
C GLY A 343 -26.47 15.08 5.58
N GLN A 344 -25.69 14.00 5.57
CA GLN A 344 -25.10 13.44 6.79
C GLN A 344 -23.80 14.14 7.17
N VAL A 345 -23.61 14.40 8.47
CA VAL A 345 -22.41 15.04 9.01
C VAL A 345 -21.40 13.97 9.42
N LEU A 346 -20.24 13.96 8.76
CA LEU A 346 -19.13 13.10 9.14
C LEU A 346 -18.21 13.78 10.15
N HIS A 347 -17.99 13.14 11.30
CA HIS A 347 -16.98 13.57 12.25
C HIS A 347 -15.75 12.68 12.18
N THR A 348 -14.59 13.29 11.96
CA THR A 348 -13.30 12.60 11.97
C THR A 348 -12.58 12.88 13.27
N THR A 349 -12.13 11.82 13.93
CA THR A 349 -11.28 11.90 15.13
C THR A 349 -9.94 11.25 14.84
N GLU A 350 -8.87 12.03 14.95
CA GLU A 350 -7.49 11.60 14.77
C GLU A 350 -6.94 11.05 16.09
N TYR A 351 -6.46 9.82 16.07
CA TYR A 351 -5.61 9.33 17.15
C TYR A 351 -4.18 9.85 16.94
N MET A 352 -3.59 10.45 17.98
CA MET A 352 -2.22 10.95 17.98
C MET A 352 -1.52 10.52 19.26
N HIS A 353 -0.30 10.00 19.15
CA HIS A 353 0.52 9.67 20.31
C HIS A 353 1.82 10.49 20.25
N PRO A 354 1.74 11.82 20.49
CA PRO A 354 2.89 12.69 20.36
C PRO A 354 3.90 12.36 21.46
N ARG A 355 5.12 12.04 21.07
CA ARG A 355 6.20 11.80 22.03
C ARG A 355 6.97 13.08 22.34
N LEU A 356 7.71 13.07 23.44
CA LEU A 356 8.48 14.25 23.85
C LEU A 356 9.56 14.62 22.80
N ASP A 357 10.25 13.63 22.24
CA ASP A 357 11.25 13.79 21.17
C ASP A 357 10.63 14.38 19.91
N GLU A 358 9.40 14.00 19.59
CA GLU A 358 8.66 14.52 18.45
C GLU A 358 8.29 16.00 18.64
N ILE A 359 7.83 16.36 19.84
CA ILE A 359 7.54 17.75 20.20
C ILE A 359 8.83 18.58 20.21
N CYS A 360 9.89 18.11 20.87
CA CYS A 360 11.19 18.77 20.85
C CYS A 360 11.73 18.92 19.42
N GLY A 361 11.47 17.91 18.57
CA GLY A 361 11.78 17.91 17.16
C GLY A 361 11.12 19.03 16.37
N THR A 362 9.91 19.49 16.76
CA THR A 362 9.21 20.61 16.12
C THR A 362 9.71 21.99 16.58
N LEU A 363 10.43 22.07 17.69
CA LEU A 363 10.94 23.33 18.22
C LEU A 363 12.17 23.82 17.43
N PRO A 364 12.48 25.13 17.48
CA PRO A 364 13.74 25.65 16.99
C PRO A 364 14.93 24.87 17.57
N THR A 365 15.94 24.63 16.73
CA THR A 365 17.08 23.74 17.02
C THR A 365 17.71 23.99 18.40
N ALA A 366 17.92 25.25 18.79
CA ALA A 366 18.54 25.60 20.07
C ALA A 366 17.70 25.16 21.27
N TRP A 367 16.39 25.39 21.22
CA TRP A 367 15.47 25.09 22.31
C TRP A 367 15.21 23.59 22.44
N GLY A 368 14.98 22.91 21.31
CA GLY A 368 14.84 21.45 21.31
C GLY A 368 16.07 20.78 21.94
N ARG A 369 17.29 21.19 21.55
CA ARG A 369 18.54 20.65 22.11
C ARG A 369 18.69 20.94 23.59
N ALA A 370 18.31 22.15 24.03
CA ALA A 370 18.38 22.51 25.45
C ALA A 370 17.49 21.60 26.31
N ILE A 371 16.31 21.23 25.81
CA ILE A 371 15.37 20.33 26.48
C ILE A 371 15.90 18.89 26.46
N GLU A 372 16.33 18.38 25.30
CA GLU A 372 16.89 17.02 25.18
C GLU A 372 18.14 16.80 26.04
N ARG A 373 18.99 17.82 26.18
CA ARG A 373 20.20 17.77 27.02
C ARG A 373 19.93 17.94 28.52
N SER A 374 18.70 18.26 28.92
CA SER A 374 18.33 18.48 30.32
C SER A 374 17.46 17.32 30.82
N PRO A 375 18.03 16.33 31.55
CA PRO A 375 17.27 15.22 32.13
C PRO A 375 16.13 15.69 33.05
N ARG A 376 16.30 16.86 33.69
CA ARG A 376 15.27 17.47 34.53
C ARG A 376 14.09 17.97 33.71
N ALA A 377 14.34 18.74 32.65
CA ALA A 377 13.28 19.23 31.78
C ALA A 377 12.52 18.09 31.10
N ALA A 378 13.25 17.07 30.63
CA ALA A 378 12.66 15.87 30.04
C ALA A 378 11.74 15.15 31.03
N ARG A 379 12.20 14.92 32.27
CA ARG A 379 11.40 14.23 33.31
C ARG A 379 10.13 15.00 33.69
N ILE A 380 10.17 16.33 33.68
CA ILE A 380 9.02 17.19 33.98
C ILE A 380 7.98 17.17 32.84
N LEU A 381 8.44 17.18 31.58
CA LEU A 381 7.56 17.27 30.40
C LEU A 381 7.02 15.92 29.93
N GLN A 382 7.78 14.84 30.11
CA GLN A 382 7.42 13.50 29.63
C GLN A 382 6.03 13.00 30.08
N PRO A 383 5.56 13.23 31.32
CA PRO A 383 4.22 12.82 31.77
C PRO A 383 3.08 13.42 30.94
N LEU A 384 3.26 14.63 30.39
CA LEU A 384 2.23 15.32 29.59
C LEU A 384 1.99 14.65 28.23
N PHE A 385 2.96 13.86 27.76
CA PHE A 385 2.99 13.27 26.42
C PHE A 385 2.97 11.72 26.44
N ARG A 386 2.74 11.11 27.61
CA ARG A 386 2.69 9.64 27.77
C ARG A 386 1.43 8.98 27.22
N LYS A 387 0.32 9.72 27.09
CA LYS A 387 -0.98 9.17 26.67
C LYS A 387 -1.31 9.58 25.25
N GLY A 388 -1.86 8.63 24.49
CA GLY A 388 -2.49 8.93 23.20
C GLY A 388 -3.65 9.91 23.39
N ARG A 389 -3.82 10.82 22.45
CA ARG A 389 -4.86 11.85 22.42
C ARG A 389 -5.73 11.65 21.20
N PHE A 390 -7.03 11.86 21.38
CA PHE A 390 -8.00 11.88 20.31
C PHE A 390 -8.31 13.34 19.97
N VAL A 391 -7.96 13.77 18.76
CA VAL A 391 -8.19 15.13 18.27
C VAL A 391 -9.28 15.09 17.21
N ARG A 392 -10.44 15.69 17.48
CA ARG A 392 -11.52 15.80 16.49
C ARG A 392 -11.12 16.80 15.41
N SER A 393 -10.58 16.31 14.28
CA SER A 393 -10.11 17.14 13.16
C SER A 393 -11.26 17.78 12.37
N SER A 394 -12.48 17.23 12.46
CA SER A 394 -13.67 17.83 11.86
C SER A 394 -14.27 18.98 12.68
N GLY A 395 -13.80 19.21 13.90
CA GLY A 395 -14.22 20.33 14.74
C GLY A 395 -13.29 21.53 14.55
N LEU A 396 -13.81 22.75 14.68
CA LEU A 396 -13.04 23.98 14.46
C LEU A 396 -11.74 24.02 15.28
N GLY A 397 -11.79 23.67 16.57
CA GLY A 397 -10.59 23.70 17.43
C GLY A 397 -9.50 22.71 17.00
N GLY A 398 -9.88 21.46 16.71
CA GLY A 398 -8.93 20.44 16.25
C GLY A 398 -8.38 20.74 14.85
N PHE A 399 -9.22 21.26 13.96
CA PHE A 399 -8.80 21.74 12.64
C PHE A 399 -7.81 22.89 12.75
N LEU A 400 -8.12 23.95 13.52
CA LEU A 400 -7.23 25.11 13.67
C LEU A 400 -5.88 24.73 14.30
N LEU A 401 -5.87 23.79 15.25
CA LEU A 401 -4.62 23.26 15.81
C LEU A 401 -3.76 22.60 14.72
N LEU A 402 -4.32 21.67 13.94
CA LEU A 402 -3.58 20.99 12.88
C LEU A 402 -3.21 21.94 11.74
N TYR A 403 -4.08 22.90 11.41
CA TYR A 403 -3.84 23.88 10.37
C TYR A 403 -2.72 24.85 10.78
N GLY A 404 -2.69 25.29 12.04
CA GLY A 404 -1.60 26.08 12.60
C GLY A 404 -0.26 25.33 12.56
N LEU A 405 -0.26 24.04 12.95
CA LEU A 405 0.91 23.17 12.86
C LEU A 405 1.38 22.99 11.40
N ALA A 406 0.46 22.78 10.45
CA ALA A 406 0.77 22.70 9.03
C ALA A 406 1.41 24.01 8.52
N GLY A 407 0.93 25.16 8.98
CA GLY A 407 1.47 26.49 8.67
C GLY A 407 2.91 26.72 9.16
N MET A 408 3.41 25.89 10.08
CA MET A 408 4.82 25.92 10.52
C MET A 408 5.79 25.40 9.45
N ARG A 409 5.30 24.92 8.30
CA ARG A 409 6.11 24.49 7.13
C ARG A 409 7.24 25.45 6.79
N ARG A 410 7.01 26.77 6.83
CA ARG A 410 8.05 27.79 6.56
C ARG A 410 9.22 27.75 7.55
N PHE A 411 8.97 27.33 8.80
CA PHE A 411 9.98 27.24 9.85
C PHE A 411 10.63 25.85 9.94
N ARG A 412 10.14 24.86 9.17
CA ARG A 412 10.60 23.46 9.25
C ARG A 412 12.12 23.34 9.20
N ARG A 413 12.78 24.11 8.32
CA ARG A 413 14.24 24.04 8.15
C ARG A 413 15.04 24.49 9.38
N GLY A 414 14.43 25.25 10.30
CA GLY A 414 15.02 25.68 11.56
C GLY A 414 14.75 24.73 12.74
N THR A 415 13.93 23.70 12.53
CA THR A 415 13.52 22.77 13.59
C THR A 415 14.63 21.78 13.94
N LEU A 416 14.64 21.29 15.18
CA LEU A 416 15.60 20.30 15.62
C LEU A 416 15.51 19.01 14.80
N ARG A 417 14.30 18.55 14.47
CA ARG A 417 14.10 17.34 13.66
C ARG A 417 14.81 17.49 12.31
N HIS A 418 14.64 18.63 11.65
CA HIS A 418 15.30 18.88 10.38
C HIS A 418 16.83 18.89 10.50
N ALA A 419 17.37 19.45 11.58
CA ALA A 419 18.81 19.45 11.82
C ALA A 419 19.36 18.01 11.96
N HIS A 420 18.66 17.11 12.67
CA HIS A 420 19.06 15.71 12.79
C HIS A 420 19.01 14.98 11.44
N GLU A 421 17.93 15.17 10.67
CA GLU A 421 17.78 14.54 9.36
C GLU A 421 18.82 15.03 8.36
N ARG A 422 19.13 16.33 8.37
CA ARG A 422 20.17 16.90 7.51
C ARG A 422 21.56 16.34 7.83
N ILE A 423 21.90 16.19 9.12
CA ILE A 423 23.17 15.56 9.52
C ILE A 423 23.21 14.10 9.05
N SER A 424 22.13 13.33 9.27
CA SER A 424 22.03 11.94 8.84
C SER A 424 22.17 11.81 7.31
N LEU A 425 21.51 12.67 6.54
CA LEU A 425 21.61 12.73 5.09
C LEU A 425 23.04 13.02 4.65
N SER A 426 23.68 14.06 5.19
CA SER A 426 25.05 14.42 4.82
C SER A 426 26.06 13.30 5.15
N GLN A 427 25.94 12.65 6.31
CA GLN A 427 26.79 11.52 6.68
C GLN A 427 26.62 10.33 5.73
N TRP A 428 25.38 10.03 5.36
CA TRP A 428 25.07 8.95 4.44
C TRP A 428 25.56 9.24 3.01
N LEU A 429 25.34 10.45 2.50
CA LEU A 429 25.87 10.88 1.20
C LEU A 429 27.40 10.83 1.18
N LYS A 430 28.06 11.23 2.27
CA LYS A 430 29.50 11.09 2.41
C LYS A 430 29.93 9.63 2.38
N LEU A 431 29.24 8.74 3.11
CA LEU A 431 29.54 7.30 3.09
C LEU A 431 29.43 6.72 1.68
N ILE A 432 28.39 7.08 0.91
CA ILE A 432 28.23 6.67 -0.50
C ILE A 432 29.43 7.15 -1.33
N SER A 433 29.78 8.44 -1.19
CA SER A 433 30.91 9.04 -1.89
C SER A 433 32.23 8.38 -1.53
N ASP A 434 32.52 8.12 -0.25
CA ASP A 434 33.77 7.47 0.17
C ASP A 434 33.83 6.01 -0.33
N THR A 435 32.69 5.32 -0.33
CA THR A 435 32.59 3.90 -0.72
C THR A 435 32.81 3.72 -2.22
N VAL A 436 32.21 4.57 -3.06
CA VAL A 436 32.28 4.40 -4.54
C VAL A 436 33.71 4.50 -5.09
N HIS A 437 34.61 5.19 -4.39
CA HIS A 437 36.04 5.25 -4.75
C HIS A 437 36.75 3.90 -4.64
N HIS A 438 36.21 2.98 -3.82
CA HIS A 438 36.81 1.69 -3.54
C HIS A 438 36.02 0.55 -4.18
N ASP A 439 34.69 0.60 -4.08
CA ASP A 439 33.78 -0.43 -4.58
C ASP A 439 32.44 0.19 -5.00
N TYR A 440 32.18 0.17 -6.31
CA TYR A 440 30.95 0.70 -6.90
C TYR A 440 29.71 -0.08 -6.44
N ASP A 441 29.77 -1.41 -6.42
CA ASP A 441 28.61 -2.25 -6.11
C ASP A 441 28.27 -2.15 -4.62
N LEU A 442 29.29 -2.02 -3.76
CA LEU A 442 29.09 -1.73 -2.34
C LEU A 442 28.44 -0.36 -2.15
N ALA A 443 28.84 0.66 -2.91
CA ALA A 443 28.22 1.99 -2.83
C ALA A 443 26.74 1.98 -3.22
N VAL A 444 26.37 1.20 -4.25
CA VAL A 444 24.97 0.96 -4.61
C VAL A 444 24.22 0.27 -3.46
N GLU A 445 24.83 -0.70 -2.79
CA GLU A 445 24.22 -1.35 -1.62
C GLU A 445 24.10 -0.40 -0.41
N VAL A 446 25.08 0.47 -0.16
CA VAL A 446 25.00 1.56 0.83
C VAL A 446 23.87 2.53 0.53
N VAL A 447 23.53 2.77 -0.73
CA VAL A 447 22.32 3.52 -1.07
C VAL A 447 21.08 2.73 -0.64
N ASN A 448 21.04 1.42 -0.94
CA ASN A 448 19.87 0.58 -0.73
C ASN A 448 19.59 0.25 0.74
N ILE A 449 20.56 0.30 1.67
CA ILE A 449 20.29 0.08 3.11
C ILE A 449 19.32 1.13 3.68
N ARG A 450 19.16 2.30 3.03
CA ARG A 450 18.17 3.32 3.42
C ARG A 450 16.73 2.82 3.31
N ARG A 451 16.48 1.70 2.62
CA ARG A 451 15.20 0.98 2.57
C ARG A 451 14.66 0.56 3.95
N LEU A 452 15.54 0.40 4.94
CA LEU A 452 15.18 0.04 6.32
C LEU A 452 14.51 1.18 7.10
N VAL A 453 14.73 2.43 6.70
CA VAL A 453 14.22 3.61 7.40
C VAL A 453 12.81 3.91 6.89
N LYS A 454 11.79 3.64 7.70
CA LYS A 454 10.37 3.89 7.37
C LYS A 454 9.55 4.28 8.59
N GLY A 455 8.47 5.01 8.35
CA GLY A 455 7.47 5.33 9.35
C GLY A 455 7.93 6.39 10.36
N TYR A 456 7.21 6.44 11.47
CA TYR A 456 7.34 7.42 12.55
C TYR A 456 7.38 6.70 13.91
N SER A 457 7.76 7.41 14.98
CA SER A 457 7.84 6.86 16.35
C SER A 457 8.66 5.55 16.44
N ASP A 458 8.14 4.47 17.06
CA ASP A 458 8.87 3.20 17.27
C ASP A 458 9.32 2.52 15.98
N THR A 459 8.50 2.60 14.93
CA THR A 459 8.83 2.02 13.63
C THR A 459 10.06 2.69 13.04
N HIS A 460 10.16 4.01 13.20
CA HIS A 460 11.34 4.78 12.79
C HIS A 460 12.56 4.42 13.65
N GLN A 461 12.42 4.39 14.99
CA GLN A 461 13.54 4.09 15.90
C GLN A 461 14.16 2.71 15.64
N ARG A 462 13.31 1.67 15.46
CA ARG A 462 13.77 0.32 15.13
C ARG A 462 14.44 0.24 13.75
N GLY A 463 13.90 0.94 12.75
CA GLY A 463 14.49 1.02 11.42
C GLY A 463 15.85 1.72 11.41
N THR A 464 15.96 2.83 12.14
CA THR A 464 17.21 3.61 12.27
C THR A 464 18.31 2.82 12.97
N SER A 465 18.00 2.04 14.01
CA SER A 465 18.98 1.18 14.69
C SER A 465 19.60 0.15 13.73
N LYS A 466 18.78 -0.59 12.96
CA LYS A 466 19.28 -1.54 11.96
C LYS A 466 20.08 -0.83 10.86
N TYR A 467 19.58 0.30 10.37
CA TYR A 467 20.30 1.12 9.39
C TYR A 467 21.70 1.54 9.89
N GLN A 468 21.83 1.96 11.15
CA GLN A 468 23.12 2.34 11.75
C GLN A 468 24.08 1.14 11.81
N ARG A 469 23.59 -0.03 12.24
CA ARG A 469 24.37 -1.28 12.24
C ARG A 469 24.87 -1.65 10.83
N LEU A 470 24.01 -1.58 9.82
CA LEU A 470 24.40 -1.85 8.44
C LEU A 470 25.36 -0.80 7.88
N SER A 471 25.21 0.48 8.26
CA SER A 471 26.14 1.54 7.86
C SER A 471 27.54 1.30 8.44
N LEU A 472 27.62 0.82 9.69
CA LEU A 472 28.89 0.43 10.31
C LEU A 472 29.48 -0.81 9.63
N ALA A 473 28.65 -1.82 9.35
CA ALA A 473 29.08 -3.03 8.64
C ALA A 473 29.62 -2.70 7.24
N ALA A 474 28.98 -1.79 6.50
CA ALA A 474 29.46 -1.33 5.19
C ALA A 474 30.89 -0.78 5.26
N SER A 475 31.20 0.04 6.28
CA SER A 475 32.55 0.55 6.50
C SER A 475 33.56 -0.55 6.85
N GLN A 476 33.14 -1.60 7.56
CA GLN A 476 34.00 -2.73 7.95
C GLN A 476 34.23 -3.75 6.81
N LEU A 477 33.30 -3.81 5.84
CA LEU A 477 33.41 -4.69 4.67
C LEU A 477 34.29 -4.09 3.57
N LEU A 478 34.62 -2.79 3.65
CA LEU A 478 35.39 -2.09 2.64
C LEU A 478 36.74 -2.77 2.39
N GLY A 479 37.04 -3.07 1.12
CA GLY A 479 38.25 -3.79 0.70
C GLY A 479 38.10 -5.32 0.62
N ARG A 480 36.97 -5.91 1.03
CA ARG A 480 36.66 -7.33 0.77
C ARG A 480 36.09 -7.52 -0.63
N THR A 481 36.43 -8.63 -1.28
CA THR A 481 35.96 -8.93 -2.65
C THR A 481 34.47 -9.25 -2.74
N ASP A 482 33.84 -9.66 -1.63
CA ASP A 482 32.43 -10.03 -1.54
C ASP A 482 31.58 -8.98 -0.77
N ALA A 483 32.14 -7.79 -0.51
CA ALA A 483 31.55 -6.78 0.37
C ALA A 483 30.10 -6.41 -0.01
N ALA A 484 29.84 -6.13 -1.29
CA ALA A 484 28.51 -5.80 -1.79
C ALA A 484 27.50 -6.95 -1.56
N THR A 485 27.92 -8.19 -1.81
CA THR A 485 27.08 -9.38 -1.62
C THR A 485 26.75 -9.60 -0.16
N GLN A 486 27.73 -9.44 0.74
CA GLN A 486 27.52 -9.55 2.19
C GLN A 486 26.58 -8.46 2.71
N LEU A 487 26.77 -7.20 2.30
CA LEU A 487 25.90 -6.10 2.72
C LEU A 487 24.47 -6.29 2.21
N ARG A 488 24.30 -6.79 0.98
CA ARG A 488 23.00 -7.17 0.43
C ARG A 488 22.32 -8.26 1.27
N ALA A 489 23.05 -9.30 1.66
CA ALA A 489 22.51 -10.37 2.50
C ALA A 489 22.07 -9.86 3.88
N LEU A 490 22.90 -9.01 4.52
CA LEU A 490 22.55 -8.34 5.78
C LEU A 490 21.29 -7.45 5.64
N ARG A 491 21.16 -6.75 4.51
CA ARG A 491 19.99 -5.92 4.20
C ARG A 491 18.72 -6.75 4.06
N GLU A 492 18.75 -7.86 3.32
CA GLU A 492 17.59 -8.73 3.17
C GLU A 492 17.19 -9.40 4.49
N ALA A 493 18.16 -9.85 5.29
CA ALA A 493 17.90 -10.37 6.64
C ALA A 493 17.25 -9.31 7.55
N ALA A 494 17.73 -8.07 7.51
CA ALA A 494 17.18 -6.96 8.28
C ALA A 494 15.75 -6.55 7.86
N LEU A 495 15.39 -6.79 6.59
CA LEU A 495 14.06 -6.54 6.03
C LEU A 495 13.07 -7.67 6.36
N ALA A 496 13.53 -8.92 6.36
CA ALA A 496 12.71 -10.10 6.60
C ALA A 496 12.36 -10.30 8.08
N ASP A 497 13.26 -9.95 9.00
CA ASP A 497 13.08 -10.15 10.43
C ASP A 497 12.75 -8.84 11.13
N ASP A 498 11.55 -8.74 11.72
CA ASP A 498 11.13 -7.56 12.48
C ASP A 498 11.93 -7.35 13.78
N HIS A 499 12.28 -8.43 14.47
CA HIS A 499 13.03 -8.43 15.73
C HIS A 499 14.54 -8.21 15.51
N GLY A 500 15.07 -8.68 14.38
CA GLY A 500 16.48 -8.48 13.98
C GLY A 500 17.45 -9.53 14.53
N ASN A 501 16.94 -10.65 15.01
CA ASN A 501 17.73 -11.78 15.50
C ASN A 501 18.63 -12.36 14.39
N GLU A 502 18.10 -12.49 13.18
CA GLU A 502 18.86 -13.05 12.05
C GLU A 502 19.98 -12.09 11.61
N LEU A 503 19.69 -10.78 11.58
CA LEU A 503 20.70 -9.76 11.34
C LEU A 503 21.82 -9.84 12.40
N ASP A 504 21.45 -9.97 13.67
CA ASP A 504 22.40 -10.01 14.77
C ASP A 504 23.28 -11.25 14.72
N ARG A 505 22.69 -12.41 14.41
CA ARG A 505 23.42 -13.67 14.17
C ARG A 505 24.44 -13.53 13.03
N MET A 506 24.04 -12.90 11.93
CA MET A 506 24.93 -12.68 10.78
C MET A 506 26.05 -11.69 11.10
N LEU A 507 25.74 -10.57 11.77
CA LEU A 507 26.75 -9.59 12.19
C LEU A 507 27.75 -10.20 13.18
N ASP A 508 27.27 -10.96 14.17
CA ASP A 508 28.12 -11.66 15.14
C ASP A 508 29.03 -12.68 14.45
N GLY A 509 28.51 -13.42 13.46
CA GLY A 509 29.29 -14.37 12.67
C GLY A 509 30.36 -13.71 11.78
N MET A 510 30.13 -12.48 11.31
CA MET A 510 31.05 -11.78 10.40
C MET A 510 32.12 -10.95 11.11
N PHE A 511 31.79 -10.35 12.26
CA PHE A 511 32.66 -9.37 12.93
C PHE A 511 33.03 -9.73 14.37
N GLY A 512 32.42 -10.80 14.93
CA GLY A 512 32.55 -11.15 16.35
C GLY A 512 31.78 -10.17 17.25
N ARG A 513 31.45 -10.61 18.48
CA ARG A 513 30.75 -9.74 19.44
C ARG A 513 31.61 -8.50 19.78
N PRO A 514 31.12 -7.26 19.59
CA PRO A 514 31.69 -6.15 20.33
C PRO A 514 31.43 -6.38 21.84
N ALA A 515 32.40 -6.05 22.69
CA ALA A 515 32.23 -6.11 24.13
C ALA A 515 30.95 -5.37 24.55
N PRO A 516 30.12 -5.91 25.45
CA PRO A 516 28.88 -5.26 25.86
C PRO A 516 29.20 -3.87 26.41
N ILE A 517 28.60 -2.84 25.79
CA ILE A 517 28.53 -1.51 26.38
C ILE A 517 27.66 -1.68 27.63
N PRO A 518 28.12 -1.32 28.84
CA PRO A 518 27.36 -1.58 30.06
C PRO A 518 26.01 -0.87 29.99
N GLU A 519 24.94 -1.64 29.92
CA GLU A 519 23.59 -1.17 30.19
C GLU A 519 23.59 -0.65 31.63
N THR A 520 23.37 0.64 31.79
CA THR A 520 23.04 1.19 33.10
C THR A 520 21.72 0.57 33.54
N GLU A 521 21.80 -0.37 34.48
CA GLU A 521 20.64 -0.97 35.14
C GLU A 521 19.66 0.12 35.59
N PRO A 522 18.34 -0.09 35.40
CA PRO A 522 17.37 0.69 36.12
C PRO A 522 17.52 0.36 37.61
N ARG A 523 17.97 1.33 38.41
CA ARG A 523 17.83 1.25 39.86
C ARG A 523 16.35 1.12 40.18
N ASP A 524 15.94 -0.09 40.54
CA ASP A 524 14.77 -0.31 41.38
C ASP A 524 14.93 0.56 42.64
N ALA A 525 13.97 1.46 42.83
CA ALA A 525 13.78 2.16 44.08
C ALA A 525 12.29 2.09 44.40
N SER A 526 12.03 1.41 45.51
CA SER A 526 10.85 1.45 46.37
C SER A 526 10.25 2.84 46.54
#